data_AF-A0A4C2AES2-F1
#
_entry.id   AF-A0A4C2AES2-F1
#
_cell.length_a   1.000
_cell.length_b   1.000
_cell.length_c   1.000
_cell.angle_alpha   90.00
_cell.angle_beta   90.00
_cell.angle_gamma   90.00
#
_symmetry.space_group_name_H-M   'P 1'
#
loop_
_entity.id
_entity.type
_entity.pdbx_description
1 polymer ?
#
loop_
_entity_poly.entity_id
_entity_poly.type
_entity_poly.pdbx_seq_one_letter_code
_entity_poly.pdbx_strand_id
1 'polypeptide(L)'
;MLRTNQVESKGLRFDKTTPLVNRSNVVSTVLASNPTCGETPVPKPLLDEAECEEENHWGCADGTCLPNEYFCDGSVDCPDESDEGWCDAQNDPNAALPCETHRCQLPDCFCSKDGTQIPGRLEPQSVPQMILLSFDDAINFENWELFSQHLFKGNKRNPNGCPIKATFFVSHPFTNYQYVQKLWNDGHEIAVHSVTHQGPEMWWSQNATIEDWFDEMVGQANIINRFASVRMEEIRGIRVPFLRVGWNRQFLMMKEFGFVYDASMVAPFTNPPSWPIHWITMPHACTGPTKLPVTQLSRSLGNCY
;
A
#
# COMPACT_ATOMS: atom_id res chain seq x y z
N MET A 1 -30.39 32.66 -33.67
CA MET A 1 -29.76 31.42 -33.14
C MET A 1 -28.41 31.34 -33.82
N LEU A 2 -27.26 31.58 -33.19
CA LEU A 2 -26.73 31.02 -31.94
C LEU A 2 -25.85 32.07 -31.23
N ARG A 3 -25.90 32.08 -29.89
CA ARG A 3 -25.01 32.89 -29.04
C ARG A 3 -23.68 32.16 -28.87
N THR A 4 -22.58 32.86 -29.11
CA THR A 4 -21.23 32.50 -28.66
C THR A 4 -21.02 33.03 -27.24
N ASN A 5 -20.81 32.14 -26.27
CA ASN A 5 -20.37 32.51 -24.92
C ASN A 5 -18.84 32.42 -24.87
N GLN A 6 -18.16 33.57 -24.80
CA GLN A 6 -16.82 33.68 -24.23
C GLN A 6 -16.97 33.82 -22.71
N VAL A 7 -16.22 33.03 -21.95
CA VAL A 7 -16.04 33.21 -20.50
C VAL A 7 -14.61 33.67 -20.28
N GLU A 8 -14.46 34.95 -19.92
CA GLU A 8 -13.20 35.52 -19.44
C GLU A 8 -12.99 35.20 -17.95
N SER A 9 -11.80 34.75 -17.60
CA SER A 9 -11.31 34.54 -16.24
C SER A 9 -11.03 35.88 -15.53
N LYS A 10 -11.70 36.16 -14.41
CA LYS A 10 -11.34 37.26 -13.50
C LYS A 10 -10.62 36.71 -12.27
N GLY A 11 -9.37 37.12 -12.10
CA GLY A 11 -8.53 36.83 -10.94
C GLY A 11 -9.03 37.51 -9.66
N LEU A 12 -8.83 36.82 -8.53
CA LEU A 12 -9.13 37.31 -7.19
C LEU A 12 -8.04 38.31 -6.72
N ARG A 13 -8.46 39.54 -6.42
CA ARG A 13 -7.68 40.53 -5.65
C ARG A 13 -8.04 40.43 -4.18
N PHE A 14 -7.03 40.36 -3.31
CA PHE A 14 -7.18 40.50 -1.86
C PHE A 14 -7.37 41.98 -1.49
N ASP A 15 -8.42 42.29 -0.73
CA ASP A 15 -8.60 43.59 -0.07
C ASP A 15 -8.44 43.42 1.45
N LYS A 16 -7.64 44.30 2.04
CA LYS A 16 -7.28 44.36 3.46
C LYS A 16 -8.05 45.50 4.11
N THR A 17 -9.18 45.23 4.76
CA THR A 17 -9.78 46.17 5.73
C THR A 17 -10.69 45.47 6.73
N THR A 18 -10.22 45.28 7.98
CA THR A 18 -10.92 45.44 9.30
C THR A 18 -10.34 44.51 10.40
N PRO A 19 -10.39 44.93 11.69
CA PRO A 19 -9.23 44.86 12.60
C PRO A 19 -9.23 43.72 13.63
N LEU A 20 -8.02 43.47 14.16
CA LEU A 20 -7.71 42.60 15.29
C LEU A 20 -8.42 43.04 16.57
N VAL A 21 -9.22 42.17 17.19
CA VAL A 21 -9.64 42.27 18.59
C VAL A 21 -9.02 41.11 19.37
N ASN A 22 -8.20 41.48 20.34
CA ASN A 22 -7.61 40.58 21.31
C ASN A 22 -8.51 40.55 22.56
N ARG A 23 -8.98 39.37 22.99
CA ARG A 23 -9.52 39.17 24.34
C ARG A 23 -9.20 37.75 24.83
N SER A 24 -8.33 37.73 25.82
CA SER A 24 -7.99 36.60 26.67
C SER A 24 -9.20 36.04 27.43
N ASN A 25 -9.09 34.77 27.81
CA ASN A 25 -9.94 33.99 28.72
C ASN A 25 -11.32 33.58 28.21
N VAL A 26 -11.36 32.46 27.49
CA VAL A 26 -12.47 31.51 27.58
C VAL A 26 -11.86 30.14 27.88
N VAL A 27 -12.22 29.61 29.05
CA VAL A 27 -11.94 28.24 29.49
C VAL A 27 -12.47 27.29 28.40
N SER A 28 -11.60 26.46 27.83
CA SER A 28 -12.02 25.36 26.94
C SER A 28 -12.75 24.30 27.75
N THR A 29 -14.04 24.49 27.97
CA THR A 29 -14.94 23.40 28.26
C THR A 29 -15.14 22.65 26.96
N VAL A 30 -14.52 21.48 26.86
CA VAL A 30 -14.73 20.52 25.77
C VAL A 30 -16.20 20.14 25.80
N LEU A 31 -17.00 20.71 24.89
CA LEU A 31 -18.35 20.22 24.65
C LEU A 31 -18.21 18.90 23.91
N ALA A 32 -18.26 17.83 24.69
CA ALA A 32 -18.52 16.48 24.22
C ALA A 32 -19.71 16.51 23.25
N SER A 33 -19.47 16.04 22.03
CA SER A 33 -20.52 15.68 21.10
C SER A 33 -21.41 14.62 21.76
N ASN A 34 -22.67 14.95 21.99
CA ASN A 34 -23.71 13.99 22.37
C ASN A 34 -23.77 12.84 21.34
N PRO A 35 -23.75 11.56 21.76
CA PRO A 35 -23.97 10.45 20.86
C PRO A 35 -25.47 10.26 20.65
N THR A 36 -25.93 10.28 19.39
CA THR A 36 -27.25 9.79 19.02
C THR A 36 -27.14 8.35 18.49
N CYS A 37 -27.89 7.45 19.12
CA CYS A 37 -28.15 6.04 18.77
C CYS A 37 -26.96 5.06 18.72
N GLY A 38 -26.62 4.53 19.91
CA GLY A 38 -26.35 3.10 20.15
C GLY A 38 -25.63 2.29 19.08
N GLU A 39 -24.35 2.56 18.87
CA GLU A 39 -23.43 1.51 18.41
C GLU A 39 -23.09 0.68 19.65
N THR A 40 -23.58 -0.55 19.70
CA THR A 40 -23.12 -1.52 20.69
C THR A 40 -21.64 -1.78 20.42
N PRO A 41 -20.74 -1.62 21.42
CA PRO A 41 -19.33 -1.88 21.21
C PRO A 41 -19.14 -3.33 20.78
N VAL A 42 -18.40 -3.53 19.67
CA VAL A 42 -18.10 -4.85 19.13
C VAL A 42 -17.44 -5.70 20.22
N PRO A 43 -17.97 -6.89 20.52
CA PRO A 43 -17.46 -7.71 21.61
C PRO A 43 -16.04 -8.22 21.30
N LYS A 44 -15.27 -8.49 22.35
CA LYS A 44 -13.91 -9.03 22.20
C LYS A 44 -13.99 -10.53 21.89
N PRO A 45 -13.24 -11.06 20.91
CA PRO A 45 -13.26 -12.48 20.59
C PRO A 45 -12.70 -13.32 21.75
N LEU A 46 -13.18 -14.56 21.85
CA LEU A 46 -12.74 -15.53 22.87
C LEU A 46 -11.40 -16.18 22.50
N LEU A 47 -11.05 -16.21 21.21
CA LEU A 47 -9.82 -16.83 20.70
C LEU A 47 -9.71 -18.29 21.16
N ASP A 48 -8.65 -18.65 21.91
CA ASP A 48 -8.44 -20.00 22.42
C ASP A 48 -9.40 -20.38 23.57
N GLU A 49 -10.15 -19.43 24.14
CA GLU A 49 -11.03 -19.69 25.29
C GLU A 49 -12.34 -20.41 24.90
N ALA A 50 -12.68 -20.47 23.62
CA ALA A 50 -13.93 -21.08 23.13
C ALA A 50 -13.90 -22.62 23.00
N GLU A 51 -12.78 -23.28 23.34
CA GLU A 51 -12.61 -24.74 23.22
C GLU A 51 -12.99 -25.29 21.84
N CYS A 52 -12.51 -24.66 20.75
CA CYS A 52 -12.75 -25.13 19.40
C CYS A 52 -12.14 -26.52 19.14
N GLU A 53 -12.83 -27.36 18.35
CA GLU A 53 -12.39 -28.76 18.10
C GLU A 53 -11.09 -28.86 17.29
N GLU A 54 -10.80 -27.85 16.47
CA GLU A 54 -9.62 -27.80 15.60
C GLU A 54 -8.53 -26.89 16.18
N GLU A 55 -7.26 -27.35 16.15
CA GLU A 55 -6.12 -26.64 16.78
C GLU A 55 -5.81 -25.25 16.20
N ASN A 56 -6.25 -24.95 14.97
CA ASN A 56 -6.05 -23.65 14.30
C ASN A 56 -7.34 -22.82 14.21
N HIS A 57 -8.35 -23.15 15.02
CA HIS A 57 -9.59 -22.38 15.09
C HIS A 57 -9.65 -21.54 16.36
N TRP A 58 -10.20 -20.34 16.22
CA TRP A 58 -10.43 -19.38 17.28
C TRP A 58 -11.91 -19.07 17.40
N GLY A 59 -12.35 -18.80 18.62
CA GLY A 59 -13.73 -18.44 18.91
C GLY A 59 -14.01 -16.95 18.73
N CYS A 60 -15.07 -16.64 17.98
CA CYS A 60 -15.82 -15.39 18.06
C CYS A 60 -16.34 -15.17 19.50
N ALA A 61 -16.83 -13.97 19.80
CA ALA A 61 -17.37 -13.68 21.14
C ALA A 61 -18.69 -14.41 21.43
N ASP A 62 -19.45 -14.78 20.39
CA ASP A 62 -20.65 -15.62 20.46
C ASP A 62 -20.36 -17.12 20.61
N GLY A 63 -19.10 -17.53 20.53
CA GLY A 63 -18.64 -18.93 20.61
C GLY A 63 -18.58 -19.65 19.26
N THR A 64 -18.85 -18.98 18.14
CA THR A 64 -18.63 -19.53 16.80
C THR A 64 -17.13 -19.74 16.56
N CYS A 65 -16.72 -20.90 16.07
CA CYS A 65 -15.32 -21.20 15.77
C CYS A 65 -15.01 -20.95 14.30
N LEU A 66 -13.99 -20.15 14.02
CA LEU A 66 -13.47 -19.85 12.67
C LEU A 66 -11.97 -20.13 12.59
N PRO A 67 -11.41 -20.41 11.41
CA PRO A 67 -9.97 -20.48 11.22
C PRO A 67 -9.30 -19.18 11.69
N ASN A 68 -8.15 -19.29 12.37
CA ASN A 68 -7.41 -18.15 12.89
C ASN A 68 -7.04 -17.10 11.84
N GLU A 69 -6.89 -17.50 10.57
CA GLU A 69 -6.58 -16.61 9.44
C GLU A 69 -7.71 -15.63 9.09
N TYR A 70 -8.95 -15.89 9.53
CA TYR A 70 -10.11 -15.03 9.29
C TYR A 70 -10.26 -13.90 10.33
N PHE A 71 -9.42 -13.90 11.36
CA PHE A 71 -9.41 -12.79 12.32
C PHE A 71 -8.53 -11.67 11.77
N CYS A 72 -9.11 -10.47 11.69
CA CYS A 72 -8.44 -9.25 11.19
C CYS A 72 -8.03 -9.31 9.72
N ASP A 73 -8.75 -10.06 8.89
CA ASP A 73 -8.47 -10.19 7.46
C ASP A 73 -9.20 -9.12 6.62
N GLY A 74 -10.17 -8.43 7.24
CA GLY A 74 -11.01 -7.44 6.60
C GLY A 74 -12.34 -7.98 6.09
N SER A 75 -12.70 -9.23 6.31
CA SER A 75 -14.04 -9.76 6.09
C SER A 75 -14.77 -9.87 7.43
N VAL A 76 -16.08 -9.67 7.44
CA VAL A 76 -16.89 -9.96 8.64
C VAL A 76 -17.41 -11.39 8.48
N ASP A 77 -16.80 -12.30 9.23
CA ASP A 77 -17.10 -13.73 9.19
C ASP A 77 -17.78 -14.20 10.49
N CYS A 78 -17.46 -13.58 11.63
CA CYS A 78 -18.19 -13.80 12.87
C CYS A 78 -19.61 -13.18 12.79
N PRO A 79 -20.66 -13.89 13.25
CA PRO A 79 -22.02 -13.34 13.32
C PRO A 79 -22.15 -12.09 14.21
N ASP A 80 -21.21 -11.91 15.14
CA ASP A 80 -21.13 -10.80 16.09
C ASP A 80 -20.04 -9.76 15.75
N GLU A 81 -19.40 -9.90 14.59
CA GLU A 81 -18.34 -9.01 14.07
C GLU A 81 -17.07 -8.94 14.95
N SER A 82 -16.91 -9.87 15.90
CA SER A 82 -15.80 -9.85 16.88
C SER A 82 -14.42 -10.13 16.29
N ASP A 83 -14.36 -10.74 15.10
CA ASP A 83 -13.17 -10.99 14.30
C ASP A 83 -12.51 -9.72 13.76
N GLU A 84 -13.29 -8.68 13.46
CA GLU A 84 -12.79 -7.42 12.86
C GLU A 84 -12.78 -6.23 13.83
N GLY A 85 -13.36 -6.40 15.02
CA GLY A 85 -13.51 -5.32 16.00
C GLY A 85 -12.24 -4.92 16.74
N TRP A 86 -11.24 -5.81 16.83
CA TRP A 86 -10.11 -5.70 17.75
C TRP A 86 -8.73 -5.80 17.07
N CYS A 87 -8.60 -5.22 15.89
CA CYS A 87 -7.44 -5.42 15.02
C CYS A 87 -6.37 -4.31 15.08
N ASP A 88 -6.11 -3.79 16.27
CA ASP A 88 -5.00 -2.87 16.51
C ASP A 88 -3.71 -3.60 16.92
N ALA A 89 -2.57 -2.91 16.91
CA ALA A 89 -1.27 -3.52 17.16
C ALA A 89 -1.10 -4.19 18.54
N GLN A 90 -2.02 -3.97 19.48
CA GLN A 90 -2.00 -4.58 20.81
C GLN A 90 -3.03 -5.70 20.96
N ASN A 91 -4.15 -5.62 20.24
CA ASN A 91 -5.28 -6.51 20.40
C ASN A 91 -5.46 -7.50 19.24
N ASP A 92 -4.83 -7.26 18.09
CA ASP A 92 -4.85 -8.16 16.94
C ASP A 92 -4.19 -9.50 17.33
N PRO A 93 -4.93 -10.62 17.32
CA PRO A 93 -4.40 -11.93 17.71
C PRO A 93 -3.32 -12.42 16.74
N ASN A 94 -3.36 -11.94 15.50
CA ASN A 94 -2.38 -12.18 14.47
C ASN A 94 -1.39 -11.02 14.33
N ALA A 95 -1.27 -10.10 15.29
CA ALA A 95 -0.39 -8.93 15.17
C ALA A 95 1.05 -9.30 14.77
N ALA A 96 1.64 -8.52 13.87
CA ALA A 96 3.05 -8.62 13.51
C ALA A 96 3.94 -8.51 14.76
N LEU A 97 4.84 -9.49 14.92
CA LEU A 97 5.84 -9.44 15.97
C LEU A 97 6.81 -8.26 15.76
N PRO A 98 7.28 -7.62 16.85
CA PRO A 98 8.34 -6.62 16.76
C PRO A 98 9.58 -7.14 16.04
N CYS A 99 10.31 -6.26 15.37
CA CYS A 99 11.52 -6.64 14.64
C CYS A 99 12.59 -7.28 15.56
N GLU A 100 12.78 -8.59 15.37
CA GLU A 100 13.83 -9.38 15.99
C GLU A 100 14.87 -9.81 14.95
N THR A 101 16.01 -9.10 14.90
CA THR A 101 17.09 -9.32 13.91
C THR A 101 17.67 -10.75 13.87
N HIS A 102 17.45 -11.57 14.90
CA HIS A 102 17.91 -12.97 14.91
C HIS A 102 16.92 -13.93 14.22
N ARG A 103 15.62 -13.59 14.20
CA ARG A 103 14.57 -14.37 13.52
C ARG A 103 14.39 -13.93 12.06
N CYS A 104 14.68 -12.66 11.77
CA CYS A 104 14.59 -12.07 10.44
C CYS A 104 15.98 -11.96 9.80
N GLN A 105 16.34 -12.92 8.94
CA GLN A 105 17.65 -13.00 8.30
C GLN A 105 17.56 -12.96 6.77
N LEU A 106 18.55 -12.33 6.15
CA LEU A 106 18.69 -12.28 4.69
C LEU A 106 18.95 -13.69 4.12
N PRO A 107 18.47 -14.00 2.90
CA PRO A 107 17.81 -13.10 1.94
C PRO A 107 16.29 -12.95 2.13
N ASP A 108 15.67 -13.81 2.93
CA ASP A 108 14.21 -13.94 3.00
C ASP A 108 13.54 -12.89 3.88
N CYS A 109 14.29 -12.28 4.79
CA CYS A 109 13.79 -11.27 5.70
C CYS A 109 14.84 -10.21 6.04
N PHE A 110 14.41 -8.96 6.04
CA PHE A 110 15.19 -7.86 6.57
C PHE A 110 14.32 -6.90 7.37
N CYS A 111 14.74 -6.61 8.61
CA CYS A 111 14.11 -5.61 9.46
C CYS A 111 15.17 -4.90 10.32
N SER A 112 14.83 -3.69 10.74
CA SER A 112 15.58 -2.90 11.72
C SER A 112 14.59 -2.22 12.65
N LYS A 113 14.96 -2.05 13.93
CA LYS A 113 14.10 -1.42 14.94
C LYS A 113 13.57 -0.05 14.48
N ASP A 114 14.45 0.76 13.90
CA ASP A 114 14.13 2.12 13.45
C ASP A 114 14.13 2.24 11.91
N GLY A 115 14.27 1.13 11.18
CA GLY A 115 14.32 1.13 9.70
C GLY A 115 15.59 1.73 9.08
N THR A 116 16.50 2.31 9.85
CA THR A 116 17.67 3.06 9.35
C THR A 116 18.96 2.24 9.18
N GLN A 117 18.98 0.99 9.69
CA GLN A 117 20.16 0.15 9.62
C GLN A 117 20.40 -0.32 8.19
N ILE A 118 21.65 -0.28 7.73
CA ILE A 118 22.04 -0.75 6.41
C ILE A 118 21.97 -2.29 6.37
N PRO A 119 21.34 -2.90 5.34
CA PRO A 119 21.33 -4.34 5.15
C PRO A 119 22.74 -4.94 5.16
N GLY A 120 22.91 -6.06 5.86
CA GLY A 120 24.23 -6.71 6.03
C GLY A 120 25.21 -5.94 6.92
N ARG A 121 24.80 -4.84 7.56
CA ARG A 121 25.64 -3.99 8.43
C ARG A 121 26.92 -3.48 7.73
N LEU A 122 26.80 -3.19 6.45
CA LEU A 122 27.89 -2.61 5.66
C LEU A 122 28.18 -1.18 6.10
N GLU A 123 29.43 -0.74 5.92
CA GLU A 123 29.78 0.66 6.14
C GLU A 123 29.14 1.54 5.06
N PRO A 124 28.59 2.73 5.39
CA PRO A 124 27.91 3.59 4.41
C PRO A 124 28.73 3.90 3.16
N GLN A 125 30.06 4.00 3.29
CA GLN A 125 30.97 4.31 2.17
C GLN A 125 31.08 3.16 1.16
N SER A 126 30.79 1.94 1.59
CA SER A 126 30.81 0.73 0.75
C SER A 126 29.47 0.44 0.06
N VAL A 127 28.43 1.18 0.43
CA VAL A 127 27.06 0.95 -0.06
C VAL A 127 26.82 1.77 -1.33
N PRO A 128 26.40 1.14 -2.44
CA PRO A 128 26.03 1.87 -3.64
C PRO A 128 24.76 2.69 -3.37
N GLN A 129 24.79 3.98 -3.68
CA GLN A 129 23.59 4.81 -3.66
C GLN A 129 22.66 4.37 -4.80
N MET A 130 21.56 3.72 -4.44
CA MET A 130 20.50 3.36 -5.37
C MET A 130 19.52 4.52 -5.53
N ILE A 131 19.07 4.75 -6.76
CA ILE A 131 18.01 5.72 -7.08
C ILE A 131 16.97 4.96 -7.89
N LEU A 132 15.74 4.90 -7.37
CA LEU A 132 14.60 4.29 -8.05
C LEU A 132 13.83 5.38 -8.78
N LEU A 133 13.82 5.32 -10.11
CA LEU A 133 12.95 6.16 -10.93
C LEU A 133 11.67 5.39 -11.19
N SER A 134 10.53 5.91 -10.73
CA SER A 134 9.22 5.33 -10.99
C SER A 134 8.31 6.29 -11.74
N PHE A 135 7.47 5.71 -12.60
CA PHE A 135 6.38 6.42 -13.27
C PHE A 135 5.08 5.66 -13.01
N ASP A 136 4.06 6.40 -12.61
CA ASP A 136 2.74 5.86 -12.32
C ASP A 136 1.81 6.19 -13.49
N ASP A 137 0.66 5.51 -13.53
CA ASP A 137 -0.41 5.67 -14.50
C ASP A 137 -0.15 5.11 -15.90
N ALA A 138 -1.02 5.50 -16.84
CA ALA A 138 -1.12 4.93 -18.16
C ALA A 138 0.06 5.29 -19.05
N ILE A 139 0.57 4.31 -19.79
CA ILE A 139 1.63 4.52 -20.79
C ILE A 139 0.99 4.64 -22.16
N ASN A 140 1.11 5.80 -22.80
CA ASN A 140 0.39 6.11 -24.04
C ASN A 140 1.23 7.02 -24.96
N PHE A 141 0.64 7.49 -26.06
CA PHE A 141 1.35 8.29 -27.04
C PHE A 141 1.83 9.66 -26.50
N GLU A 142 1.19 10.19 -25.45
CA GLU A 142 1.51 11.51 -24.89
C GLU A 142 2.84 11.47 -24.11
N ASN A 143 3.08 10.39 -23.38
CA ASN A 143 4.30 10.22 -22.59
C ASN A 143 5.38 9.37 -23.27
N TRP A 144 5.05 8.68 -24.38
CA TRP A 144 5.99 7.80 -25.08
C TRP A 144 7.25 8.52 -25.55
N GLU A 145 7.15 9.74 -26.07
CA GLU A 145 8.31 10.50 -26.55
C GLU A 145 9.28 10.82 -25.40
N LEU A 146 8.76 11.19 -24.23
CA LEU A 146 9.56 11.43 -23.03
C LEU A 146 10.39 10.20 -22.65
N PHE A 147 9.76 9.03 -22.56
CA PHE A 147 10.44 7.78 -22.19
C PHE A 147 11.43 7.34 -23.26
N SER A 148 10.95 7.22 -24.51
CA SER A 148 11.69 6.59 -25.60
C SER A 148 12.77 7.48 -26.22
N GLN A 149 12.68 8.82 -26.09
CA GLN A 149 13.62 9.74 -26.73
C GLN A 149 14.48 10.56 -25.77
N HIS A 150 13.98 10.91 -24.60
CA HIS A 150 14.66 11.87 -23.71
C HIS A 150 15.22 11.22 -22.45
N LEU A 151 14.50 10.28 -21.85
CA LEU A 151 14.92 9.64 -20.61
C LEU A 151 15.81 8.43 -20.86
N PHE A 152 15.33 7.45 -21.63
CA PHE A 152 15.97 6.14 -21.75
C PHE A 152 16.68 5.91 -23.09
N LYS A 153 16.58 6.84 -24.04
CA LYS A 153 17.39 6.83 -25.26
C LYS A 153 18.82 7.28 -24.97
N GLY A 154 19.81 6.56 -25.50
CA GLY A 154 21.20 7.03 -25.59
C GLY A 154 22.15 6.47 -24.53
N ASN A 155 23.05 7.32 -24.03
CA ASN A 155 24.28 6.94 -23.32
C ASN A 155 24.21 7.00 -21.78
N LYS A 156 23.02 7.18 -21.19
CA LYS A 156 22.89 7.19 -19.72
C LYS A 156 23.10 5.79 -19.16
N ARG A 157 24.25 5.57 -18.54
CA ARG A 157 24.69 4.27 -18.02
C ARG A 157 25.04 4.36 -16.55
N ASN A 158 24.75 3.29 -15.83
CA ASN A 158 25.21 3.08 -14.47
C ASN A 158 26.74 2.86 -14.45
N PRO A 159 27.40 2.95 -13.28
CA PRO A 159 28.85 2.70 -13.16
C PRO A 159 29.32 1.33 -13.68
N ASN A 160 28.43 0.34 -13.72
CA ASN A 160 28.68 -0.98 -14.31
C ASN A 160 28.59 -1.01 -15.84
N GLY A 161 28.31 0.11 -16.49
CA GLY A 161 28.16 0.22 -17.94
C GLY A 161 26.78 -0.17 -18.47
N CYS A 162 25.85 -0.68 -17.65
CA CYS A 162 24.50 -1.00 -18.11
C CYS A 162 23.65 0.27 -18.29
N PRO A 163 22.70 0.34 -19.25
CA PRO A 163 21.78 1.46 -19.36
C PRO A 163 20.94 1.62 -18.09
N ILE A 164 20.63 2.85 -17.71
CA ILE A 164 19.75 3.12 -16.55
C ILE A 164 18.37 2.48 -16.76
N LYS A 165 17.73 2.11 -15.65
CA LYS A 165 16.41 1.47 -15.63
C LYS A 165 15.44 2.23 -14.73
N ALA A 166 14.17 1.91 -14.89
CA ALA A 166 13.05 2.52 -14.19
C ALA A 166 11.96 1.47 -13.99
N THR A 167 11.05 1.75 -13.07
CA THR A 167 9.89 0.93 -12.75
C THR A 167 8.62 1.67 -13.16
N PHE A 168 7.73 1.01 -13.90
CA PHE A 168 6.47 1.60 -14.33
C PHE A 168 5.32 0.92 -13.61
N PHE A 169 4.58 1.65 -12.78
CA PHE A 169 3.34 1.20 -12.17
C PHE A 169 2.20 1.54 -13.12
N VAL A 170 1.74 0.54 -13.88
CA VAL A 170 0.84 0.74 -15.02
C VAL A 170 -0.62 0.54 -14.63
N SER A 171 -1.45 1.54 -14.89
CA SER A 171 -2.93 1.44 -14.80
C SER A 171 -3.54 1.09 -16.16
N HIS A 172 -4.74 0.49 -16.19
CA HIS A 172 -5.32 -0.01 -17.44
C HIS A 172 -5.84 1.09 -18.40
N PRO A 173 -6.71 2.03 -17.98
CA PRO A 173 -7.32 3.00 -18.88
C PRO A 173 -6.30 3.75 -19.72
N PHE A 174 -6.54 3.81 -21.02
CA PHE A 174 -5.70 4.54 -21.99
C PHE A 174 -4.27 4.02 -22.17
N THR A 175 -3.89 2.91 -21.53
CA THR A 175 -2.57 2.30 -21.72
C THR A 175 -2.47 1.61 -23.08
N ASN A 176 -1.41 1.93 -23.81
CA ASN A 176 -0.98 1.20 -25.00
C ASN A 176 0.00 0.08 -24.60
N TYR A 177 -0.49 -1.15 -24.56
CA TYR A 177 0.29 -2.32 -24.17
C TYR A 177 1.45 -2.68 -25.13
N GLN A 178 1.47 -2.16 -26.36
CA GLN A 178 2.64 -2.27 -27.23
C GLN A 178 3.84 -1.49 -26.66
N TYR A 179 3.59 -0.32 -26.09
CA TYR A 179 4.63 0.49 -25.43
C TYR A 179 5.09 -0.15 -24.12
N VAL A 180 4.16 -0.71 -23.35
CA VAL A 180 4.48 -1.50 -22.15
C VAL A 180 5.39 -2.67 -22.49
N GLN A 181 5.05 -3.44 -23.53
CA GLN A 181 5.88 -4.54 -24.02
C GLN A 181 7.27 -4.05 -24.45
N LYS A 182 7.36 -2.90 -25.13
CA LYS A 182 8.64 -2.33 -25.55
C LYS A 182 9.51 -1.94 -24.35
N LEU A 183 8.93 -1.32 -23.32
CA LEU A 183 9.66 -0.94 -22.10
C LEU A 183 10.16 -2.17 -21.35
N TRP A 184 9.33 -3.20 -21.23
CA TRP A 184 9.75 -4.48 -20.65
C TRP A 184 10.90 -5.12 -21.44
N ASN A 185 10.82 -5.15 -22.78
CA ASN A 185 11.90 -5.65 -23.65
C ASN A 185 13.20 -4.84 -23.54
N ASP A 186 13.11 -3.55 -23.20
CA ASP A 186 14.29 -2.70 -22.93
C ASP A 186 14.87 -2.90 -21.52
N GLY A 187 14.25 -3.80 -20.74
CA GLY A 187 14.65 -4.23 -19.40
C GLY A 187 14.16 -3.33 -18.28
N HIS A 188 13.15 -2.48 -18.53
CA HIS A 188 12.44 -1.76 -17.48
C HIS A 188 11.52 -2.71 -16.70
N GLU A 189 11.31 -2.41 -15.44
CA GLU A 189 10.37 -3.17 -14.63
C GLU A 189 8.94 -2.68 -14.90
N ILE A 190 8.01 -3.61 -15.07
CA ILE A 190 6.58 -3.33 -15.20
C ILE A 190 5.88 -3.88 -13.96
N ALA A 191 5.19 -2.99 -13.25
CA ALA A 191 4.48 -3.22 -12.01
C ALA A 191 3.02 -2.77 -12.16
N VAL A 192 2.18 -3.15 -11.20
CA VAL A 192 0.73 -2.95 -11.27
C VAL A 192 0.31 -1.65 -10.58
N HIS A 193 -0.60 -0.90 -11.21
CA HIS A 193 -1.25 0.28 -10.63
C HIS A 193 -2.78 0.25 -10.78
N SER A 194 -3.39 -0.88 -10.43
CA SER A 194 -4.83 -1.19 -10.56
C SER A 194 -5.36 -1.23 -12.00
N VAL A 195 -6.55 -1.80 -12.16
CA VAL A 195 -7.28 -1.74 -13.43
C VAL A 195 -7.91 -0.36 -13.53
N THR A 196 -8.82 0.00 -12.64
CA THR A 196 -9.71 1.15 -12.86
C THR A 196 -9.12 2.48 -12.43
N HIS A 197 -8.08 2.46 -11.59
CA HIS A 197 -7.62 3.64 -10.86
C HIS A 197 -8.79 4.33 -10.12
N GLN A 198 -9.65 3.52 -9.48
CA GLN A 198 -10.92 3.92 -8.89
C GLN A 198 -10.82 5.14 -7.98
N GLY A 199 -11.70 6.12 -8.22
CA GLY A 199 -12.05 7.14 -7.25
C GLY A 199 -13.38 6.81 -6.55
N PRO A 200 -13.68 7.41 -5.38
CA PRO A 200 -12.85 8.35 -4.62
C PRO A 200 -11.67 7.66 -3.92
N GLU A 201 -10.62 8.43 -3.57
CA GLU A 201 -9.39 7.89 -2.97
C GLU A 201 -9.64 7.01 -1.74
N MET A 202 -10.61 7.39 -0.89
CA MET A 202 -10.91 6.67 0.34
C MET A 202 -11.45 5.25 0.11
N TRP A 203 -11.98 4.96 -1.09
CA TRP A 203 -12.51 3.65 -1.43
C TRP A 203 -11.45 2.55 -1.21
N TRP A 204 -10.21 2.78 -1.65
CA TRP A 204 -9.09 1.85 -1.47
C TRP A 204 -8.83 1.48 0.00
N SER A 205 -8.96 2.45 0.90
CA SER A 205 -8.63 2.27 2.32
C SER A 205 -9.81 1.84 3.22
N GLN A 206 -11.05 2.08 2.79
CA GLN A 206 -12.24 1.93 3.65
C GLN A 206 -13.28 0.98 3.09
N ASN A 207 -13.45 0.92 1.77
CA ASN A 207 -14.59 0.25 1.15
C ASN A 207 -14.18 -0.97 0.32
N ALA A 208 -13.00 -0.97 -0.29
CA ALA A 208 -12.53 -2.05 -1.15
C ALA A 208 -12.45 -3.38 -0.37
N THR A 209 -13.20 -4.38 -0.80
CA THR A 209 -13.16 -5.73 -0.23
C THR A 209 -11.90 -6.47 -0.70
N ILE A 210 -11.61 -7.63 -0.13
CA ILE A 210 -10.46 -8.43 -0.59
C ILE A 210 -10.63 -8.84 -2.06
N GLU A 211 -11.85 -9.16 -2.50
CA GLU A 211 -12.16 -9.47 -3.90
C GLU A 211 -11.90 -8.27 -4.82
N ASP A 212 -12.30 -7.06 -4.40
CA ASP A 212 -11.99 -5.83 -5.15
C ASP A 212 -10.47 -5.67 -5.33
N TRP A 213 -9.67 -6.00 -4.30
CA TRP A 213 -8.20 -5.97 -4.40
C TRP A 213 -7.66 -6.99 -5.41
N PHE A 214 -8.25 -8.18 -5.49
CA PHE A 214 -7.91 -9.17 -6.52
C PHE A 214 -8.29 -8.67 -7.92
N ASP A 215 -9.52 -8.21 -8.11
CA ASP A 215 -10.00 -7.74 -9.40
C ASP A 215 -9.19 -6.54 -9.91
N GLU A 216 -8.77 -5.65 -9.01
CA GLU A 216 -7.96 -4.47 -9.36
C GLU A 216 -6.49 -4.79 -9.60
N MET A 217 -5.83 -5.51 -8.69
CA MET A 217 -4.38 -5.71 -8.78
C MET A 217 -4.01 -6.95 -9.57
N VAL A 218 -4.62 -8.09 -9.26
CA VAL A 218 -4.40 -9.34 -10.00
C VAL A 218 -5.01 -9.26 -11.39
N GLY A 219 -6.19 -8.64 -11.52
CA GLY A 219 -6.79 -8.35 -12.82
C GLY A 219 -5.84 -7.55 -13.71
N GLN A 220 -5.18 -6.51 -13.18
CA GLN A 220 -4.23 -5.72 -13.96
C GLN A 220 -2.96 -6.51 -14.33
N ALA A 221 -2.45 -7.37 -13.44
CA ALA A 221 -1.35 -8.28 -13.79
C ALA A 221 -1.73 -9.21 -14.95
N ASN A 222 -2.94 -9.75 -14.96
CA ASN A 222 -3.48 -10.57 -16.05
C ASN A 222 -3.60 -9.79 -17.36
N ILE A 223 -4.06 -8.54 -17.31
CA ILE A 223 -4.16 -7.67 -18.49
C ILE A 223 -2.77 -7.38 -19.05
N ILE A 224 -1.80 -7.00 -18.21
CA ILE A 224 -0.40 -6.76 -18.62
C ILE A 224 0.20 -8.02 -19.25
N ASN A 225 0.03 -9.19 -18.63
CA ASN A 225 0.50 -10.45 -19.17
C ASN A 225 -0.13 -10.76 -20.53
N ARG A 226 -1.45 -10.61 -20.65
CA ARG A 226 -2.19 -10.94 -21.87
C ARG A 226 -1.84 -10.01 -23.04
N PHE A 227 -1.80 -8.69 -22.80
CA PHE A 227 -1.71 -7.71 -23.88
C PHE A 227 -0.29 -7.18 -24.14
N ALA A 228 0.60 -7.20 -23.14
CA ALA A 228 2.02 -6.85 -23.33
C ALA A 228 2.96 -8.06 -23.34
N SER A 229 2.45 -9.27 -23.07
CA SER A 229 3.26 -10.51 -23.00
C SER A 229 4.38 -10.46 -21.95
N VAL A 230 4.27 -9.58 -20.95
CA VAL A 230 5.16 -9.58 -19.79
C VAL A 230 4.87 -10.84 -18.99
N ARG A 231 5.91 -11.56 -18.60
CA ARG A 231 5.76 -12.83 -17.90
C ARG A 231 5.21 -12.60 -16.50
N MET A 232 4.30 -13.45 -16.05
CA MET A 232 3.60 -13.24 -14.78
C MET A 232 4.57 -13.20 -13.60
N GLU A 233 5.59 -14.06 -13.63
CA GLU A 233 6.66 -14.13 -12.61
C GLU A 233 7.58 -12.89 -12.54
N GLU A 234 7.48 -11.98 -13.52
CA GLU A 234 8.20 -10.71 -13.55
C GLU A 234 7.33 -9.52 -13.10
N ILE A 235 6.02 -9.70 -12.97
CA ILE A 235 5.10 -8.69 -12.43
C ILE A 235 5.09 -8.82 -10.91
N ARG A 236 6.06 -8.18 -10.25
CA ARG A 236 6.36 -8.40 -8.82
C ARG A 236 5.92 -7.28 -7.89
N GLY A 237 5.76 -6.08 -8.42
CA GLY A 237 5.46 -4.89 -7.64
C GLY A 237 4.02 -4.42 -7.80
N ILE A 238 3.49 -3.83 -6.74
CA ILE A 238 2.28 -3.03 -6.81
C ILE A 238 2.52 -1.63 -6.25
N ARG A 239 1.75 -0.67 -6.75
CA ARG A 239 1.50 0.60 -6.10
C ARG A 239 0.02 0.89 -6.15
N VAL A 240 -0.56 1.34 -5.06
CA VAL A 240 -1.98 1.63 -4.93
C VAL A 240 -2.25 3.06 -5.43
N PRO A 241 -3.30 3.28 -6.23
CA PRO A 241 -3.76 4.62 -6.60
C PRO A 241 -3.86 5.55 -5.38
N PHE A 242 -3.42 6.80 -5.56
CA PHE A 242 -3.43 7.84 -4.53
C PHE A 242 -2.64 7.50 -3.25
N LEU A 243 -1.82 6.44 -3.27
CA LEU A 243 -1.05 5.95 -2.11
C LEU A 243 -1.94 5.59 -0.90
N ARG A 244 -3.16 5.11 -1.17
CA ARG A 244 -4.16 4.77 -0.15
C ARG A 244 -4.05 3.30 0.26
N VAL A 245 -3.20 3.04 1.25
CA VAL A 245 -2.97 1.68 1.76
C VAL A 245 -4.28 1.01 2.22
N GLY A 246 -4.49 -0.22 1.76
CA GLY A 246 -5.70 -1.03 1.96
C GLY A 246 -5.69 -1.96 3.16
N TRP A 247 -5.11 -1.51 4.27
CA TRP A 247 -5.02 -2.29 5.52
C TRP A 247 -4.51 -3.73 5.29
N ASN A 248 -4.99 -4.75 6.01
CA ASN A 248 -4.57 -6.14 5.85
C ASN A 248 -5.01 -6.76 4.51
N ARG A 249 -6.20 -6.40 4.00
CA ARG A 249 -6.76 -6.90 2.72
C ARG A 249 -5.78 -6.76 1.56
N GLN A 250 -5.12 -5.61 1.44
CA GLN A 250 -4.12 -5.37 0.40
C GLN A 250 -2.99 -6.41 0.45
N PHE A 251 -2.43 -6.66 1.63
CA PHE A 251 -1.26 -7.51 1.77
C PHE A 251 -1.63 -9.00 1.78
N LEU A 252 -2.84 -9.35 2.22
CA LEU A 252 -3.40 -10.70 2.05
C LEU A 252 -3.50 -11.06 0.57
N MET A 253 -4.11 -10.19 -0.25
CA MET A 253 -4.14 -10.37 -1.71
C MET A 253 -2.73 -10.50 -2.29
N MET A 254 -1.78 -9.67 -1.84
CA MET A 254 -0.40 -9.75 -2.30
C MET A 254 0.25 -11.09 -1.97
N LYS A 255 0.05 -11.60 -0.75
CA LYS A 255 0.57 -12.90 -0.30
C LYS A 255 -0.02 -14.02 -1.15
N GLU A 256 -1.34 -14.03 -1.31
CA GLU A 256 -2.07 -15.10 -2.00
C GLU A 256 -1.70 -15.18 -3.49
N PHE A 257 -1.59 -14.03 -4.17
CA PHE A 257 -1.20 -13.99 -5.58
C PHE A 257 0.31 -14.18 -5.78
N GLY A 258 1.13 -13.78 -4.82
CA GLY A 258 2.59 -13.84 -4.89
C GLY A 258 3.26 -12.54 -5.38
N PHE A 259 2.65 -11.37 -5.15
CA PHE A 259 3.36 -10.10 -5.28
C PHE A 259 4.51 -10.02 -4.26
N VAL A 260 5.64 -9.44 -4.65
CA VAL A 260 6.88 -9.42 -3.86
C VAL A 260 6.98 -8.16 -3.02
N TYR A 261 6.53 -7.01 -3.53
CA TYR A 261 6.66 -5.74 -2.82
C TYR A 261 5.52 -4.78 -3.11
N ASP A 262 5.23 -3.93 -2.13
CA ASP A 262 4.37 -2.75 -2.24
C ASP A 262 5.24 -1.50 -2.23
N ALA A 263 4.85 -0.50 -3.03
CA ALA A 263 5.50 0.80 -3.08
C ALA A 263 4.51 1.96 -2.81
N SER A 264 3.54 1.73 -1.91
CA SER A 264 2.44 2.68 -1.61
C SER A 264 2.57 3.30 -0.23
N MET A 265 3.25 2.62 0.69
CA MET A 265 3.46 3.12 2.05
C MET A 265 4.41 4.33 2.08
N VAL A 266 3.95 5.44 2.65
CA VAL A 266 4.75 6.67 2.77
C VAL A 266 5.32 6.76 4.19
N ALA A 267 6.64 6.72 4.28
CA ALA A 267 7.37 7.00 5.50
C ALA A 267 7.44 8.52 5.76
N PRO A 268 7.29 8.97 7.02
CA PRO A 268 7.52 10.36 7.38
C PRO A 268 8.99 10.72 7.14
N PHE A 269 9.25 12.01 6.94
CA PHE A 269 10.60 12.51 6.78
C PHE A 269 11.48 12.18 8.00
N THR A 270 12.58 11.49 7.74
CA THR A 270 13.57 11.08 8.75
C THR A 270 14.98 11.31 8.21
N ASN A 271 15.94 11.53 9.11
CA ASN A 271 17.35 11.63 8.77
C ASN A 271 18.18 10.82 9.78
N PRO A 272 18.79 9.68 9.38
CA PRO A 272 18.80 9.12 8.03
C PRO A 272 17.43 8.57 7.58
N PRO A 273 17.18 8.44 6.26
CA PRO A 273 15.96 7.83 5.73
C PRO A 273 15.91 6.32 6.04
N SER A 274 14.71 5.74 5.90
CA SER A 274 14.50 4.30 6.08
C SER A 274 14.92 3.47 4.86
N TRP A 275 15.40 2.26 5.13
CA TRP A 275 15.61 1.20 4.14
C TRP A 275 14.30 0.44 3.89
N PRO A 276 14.15 -0.23 2.72
CA PRO A 276 13.07 -1.18 2.51
C PRO A 276 13.09 -2.27 3.59
N ILE A 277 11.91 -2.69 4.04
CA ILE A 277 11.73 -3.69 5.09
C ILE A 277 10.77 -4.79 4.63
N HIS A 278 10.92 -5.97 5.20
CA HIS A 278 9.94 -7.06 5.04
C HIS A 278 8.75 -6.85 5.98
N TRP A 279 7.63 -7.52 5.67
CA TRP A 279 6.31 -7.46 6.33
C TRP A 279 6.31 -7.88 7.81
N ILE A 280 7.07 -7.13 8.60
CA ILE A 280 7.17 -7.11 10.05
C ILE A 280 6.66 -5.74 10.50
N THR A 281 6.34 -5.59 11.79
CA THR A 281 5.94 -4.30 12.39
C THR A 281 6.67 -3.12 11.76
N MET A 282 5.91 -2.19 11.20
CA MET A 282 6.46 -1.00 10.56
C MET A 282 7.29 -0.19 11.56
N PRO A 283 8.52 0.22 11.22
CA PRO A 283 9.40 1.01 12.08
C PRO A 283 9.00 2.49 12.14
N HIS A 284 7.96 2.90 11.40
CA HIS A 284 7.47 4.26 11.38
C HIS A 284 5.94 4.30 11.39
N ALA A 285 5.38 5.34 12.01
CA ALA A 285 3.98 5.68 11.86
C ALA A 285 3.71 6.19 10.44
N CYS A 286 2.54 5.90 9.88
CA CYS A 286 2.13 6.42 8.59
C CYS A 286 1.77 7.92 8.66
N THR A 287 2.05 8.63 7.58
CA THR A 287 1.56 10.00 7.36
C THR A 287 0.17 9.96 6.73
N GLY A 288 -0.83 10.57 7.39
CA GLY A 288 -2.20 10.70 6.88
C GLY A 288 -3.22 9.75 7.53
N PRO A 289 -4.48 9.74 7.06
CA PRO A 289 -5.56 8.91 7.60
C PRO A 289 -5.53 7.45 7.08
N THR A 290 -4.34 6.86 6.96
CA THR A 290 -4.13 5.52 6.40
C THR A 290 -4.06 4.46 7.51
N LYS A 291 -4.82 3.36 7.34
CA LYS A 291 -4.72 2.19 8.21
C LYS A 291 -3.54 1.33 7.77
N LEU A 292 -2.61 1.07 8.67
CA LEU A 292 -1.44 0.23 8.46
C LEU A 292 -1.81 -1.24 8.52
N PRO A 293 -1.18 -2.14 7.74
CA PRO A 293 -1.26 -3.56 8.01
C PRO A 293 -0.72 -3.81 9.43
N VAL A 294 -1.50 -4.52 10.23
CA VAL A 294 -1.17 -4.84 11.62
C VAL A 294 -0.86 -6.32 11.76
N THR A 295 -1.48 -7.15 10.93
CA THR A 295 -1.43 -8.60 11.00
C THR A 295 -0.15 -9.15 10.38
N GLN A 296 0.49 -10.10 11.07
CA GLN A 296 1.58 -10.90 10.59
C GLN A 296 1.10 -11.81 9.47
N LEU A 297 1.56 -11.52 8.26
CA LEU A 297 1.40 -12.45 7.15
C LEU A 297 2.51 -13.51 7.25
N SER A 298 2.21 -14.60 7.94
CA SER A 298 3.13 -15.73 8.02
C SER A 298 3.41 -16.27 6.62
N ARG A 299 4.67 -16.23 6.19
CA ARG A 299 5.15 -17.07 5.09
C ARG A 299 5.38 -18.45 5.70
N SER A 300 4.37 -19.32 5.70
CA SER A 300 4.69 -20.72 5.49
C SER A 300 5.21 -20.81 4.06
N LEU A 301 6.51 -20.61 3.88
CA LEU A 301 7.21 -21.09 2.69
C LEU A 301 7.10 -22.62 2.72
N GLY A 302 5.94 -23.14 2.35
CA GLY A 302 5.82 -24.47 1.81
C GLY A 302 6.75 -24.51 0.61
N ASN A 303 7.78 -25.33 0.69
CA ASN A 303 8.66 -25.64 -0.42
C ASN A 303 7.81 -26.07 -1.62
N CYS A 304 7.59 -25.17 -2.58
CA CYS A 304 7.21 -25.57 -3.93
C CYS A 304 8.50 -25.97 -4.66
N TYR A 305 8.76 -27.28 -4.66
CA TYR A 305 9.70 -27.95 -5.57
C TYR A 305 9.17 -27.94 -6.99
#